data_AF-A0ABD1FMM3-F1
#
_entry.id   AF-A0ABD1FMM3-F1
#
_cell.length_a   1.000
_cell.length_b   1.000
_cell.length_c   1.000
_cell.angle_alpha   90.00
_cell.angle_beta   90.00
_cell.angle_gamma   90.00
#
_symmetry.space_group_name_H-M   'P 1'
#
loop_
_entity.id
_entity.type
_entity.pdbx_description
1 polymer ?
#
loop_
_entity_poly.entity_id
_entity_poly.type
_entity_poly.pdbx_seq_one_letter_code
_entity_poly.pdbx_strand_id
1 'polypeptide(L)'
;MLLLLRGSSNATLVVPKLDQKSFWKDVSNFSEIFDVDWFISYLEKDIKIVEELPQRRDQTWNPYTMRVPRKCNEHCYISRLLPILLKKRAVQLTKFDYRLSNKLELDLQKLRCRVNYHALKFTKQILEMGAELVRRMRMKSEHYITLHLRFEPDMLAFDVIMVEETKRGRTWQNSGEGGKLYITLIHRERRQGRCPLTPEEVGLLLRALGYYRETHIFVASGEVYGGETTLAPLKALFPNFYSKDILAKGELEPFSGFSSRMAALDFIVCDESNVFVTNNNVNMAKILTGRRRYFGHKPTIRPNSKNLYRLFDGRNNMTWVEFSSLIRTSQRGFMGAPKEIRPGMGVFHENPSSCICENPDARTNVVSVQKSPD
;
A
#
# COMPACT_ATOMS: atom_id res chain seq x y z
N MET A 1 -1.13 10.45 15.83
CA MET A 1 -2.08 9.87 16.80
C MET A 1 -2.01 10.70 18.08
N LEU A 2 -3.14 11.17 18.59
CA LEU A 2 -3.21 12.02 19.78
C LEU A 2 -4.04 11.32 20.85
N LEU A 3 -3.53 11.25 22.06
CA LEU A 3 -4.18 10.63 23.20
C LEU A 3 -4.42 11.67 24.29
N LEU A 4 -5.60 11.60 24.89
CA LEU A 4 -6.07 12.48 25.94
C LEU A 4 -6.45 11.64 27.16
N LEU A 5 -5.96 12.00 28.33
CA LEU A 5 -6.39 11.39 29.59
C LEU A 5 -7.56 12.20 30.18
N ARG A 6 -8.71 11.54 30.40
CA ARG A 6 -9.82 12.10 31.19
C ARG A 6 -9.90 11.39 32.53
N GLY A 7 -9.82 12.15 33.62
CA GLY A 7 -9.82 11.59 34.98
C GLY A 7 -8.52 10.86 35.34
N SER A 8 -8.64 9.82 36.17
CA SER A 8 -7.49 9.12 36.78
C SER A 8 -6.99 7.89 36.01
N SER A 9 -7.77 7.35 35.04
CA SER A 9 -7.44 6.02 34.48
C SER A 9 -7.78 5.77 33.01
N ASN A 10 -8.64 6.58 32.36
CA ASN A 10 -9.13 6.26 31.01
C ASN A 10 -8.52 7.16 29.94
N ALA A 11 -7.71 6.55 29.07
CA ALA A 11 -7.22 7.19 27.86
C ALA A 11 -8.34 7.28 26.81
N THR A 12 -8.40 8.42 26.13
CA THR A 12 -9.33 8.73 25.04
C THR A 12 -8.50 9.01 23.80
N LEU A 13 -8.86 8.41 22.67
CA LEU A 13 -8.27 8.71 21.38
C LEU A 13 -8.89 9.99 20.84
N VAL A 14 -8.05 10.93 20.39
CA VAL A 14 -8.52 12.04 19.56
C VAL A 14 -8.37 11.63 18.10
N VAL A 15 -9.36 11.93 17.26
CA VAL A 15 -9.33 11.61 15.82
C VAL A 15 -7.96 12.00 15.24
N PRO A 16 -7.26 11.07 14.55
CA PRO A 16 -5.89 11.31 14.12
C PRO A 16 -5.79 12.49 13.17
N LYS A 17 -4.75 13.31 13.33
CA LYS A 17 -4.31 14.26 12.31
C LYS A 17 -3.34 13.58 11.35
N LEU A 18 -3.60 13.73 10.05
CA LEU A 18 -2.72 13.24 8.98
C LEU A 18 -1.47 14.13 8.85
N ASP A 19 -0.40 13.58 8.27
CA ASP A 19 0.85 14.31 8.10
C ASP A 19 0.81 15.19 6.84
N GLN A 20 0.60 16.49 7.06
CA GLN A 20 0.53 17.50 6.00
C GLN A 20 1.91 18.10 5.64
N LYS A 21 2.98 17.71 6.36
CA LYS A 21 4.35 18.23 6.15
C LYS A 21 5.23 17.29 5.31
N SER A 22 4.64 16.25 4.75
CA SER A 22 5.34 15.25 3.93
C SER A 22 5.59 15.75 2.50
N PHE A 23 6.35 14.97 1.71
CA PHE A 23 6.68 15.30 0.31
C PHE A 23 5.44 15.63 -0.54
N TRP A 24 4.34 14.94 -0.28
CA TRP A 24 3.08 15.05 -1.03
C TRP A 24 2.31 16.34 -0.77
N LYS A 25 2.68 17.10 0.27
CA LYS A 25 2.06 18.38 0.66
C LYS A 25 0.53 18.36 0.68
N ASP A 26 -0.05 17.19 0.94
CA ASP A 26 -1.50 17.03 1.01
C ASP A 26 -2.02 17.67 2.29
N VAL A 27 -3.01 18.55 2.16
CA VAL A 27 -3.63 19.27 3.29
C VAL A 27 -4.90 18.59 3.79
N SER A 28 -5.21 17.38 3.30
CA SER A 28 -6.39 16.63 3.70
C SER A 28 -6.40 16.32 5.20
N ASN A 29 -7.57 16.46 5.80
CA ASN A 29 -7.85 16.00 7.14
C ASN A 29 -8.38 14.57 7.14
N PHE A 30 -8.39 13.94 8.31
CA PHE A 30 -8.89 12.56 8.44
C PHE A 30 -10.37 12.46 8.07
N SER A 31 -11.20 13.45 8.41
CA SER A 31 -12.63 13.51 8.09
C SER A 31 -12.95 13.69 6.61
N GLU A 32 -11.98 14.16 5.83
CA GLU A 32 -12.17 14.36 4.38
C GLU A 32 -11.89 13.07 3.60
N ILE A 33 -11.19 12.11 4.23
CA ILE A 33 -10.87 10.82 3.64
C ILE A 33 -11.73 9.73 4.24
N PHE A 34 -11.93 9.73 5.55
CA PHE A 34 -12.65 8.70 6.29
C PHE A 34 -13.90 9.24 6.98
N ASP A 35 -14.94 8.41 7.03
CA ASP A 35 -16.16 8.64 7.78
C ASP A 35 -15.87 8.60 9.29
N VAL A 36 -15.85 9.77 9.93
CA VAL A 36 -15.49 9.93 11.35
C VAL A 36 -16.61 9.42 12.26
N ASP A 37 -17.86 9.68 11.90
CA ASP A 37 -19.02 9.24 12.69
C ASP A 37 -19.07 7.71 12.73
N TRP A 38 -18.84 7.07 11.59
CA TRP A 38 -18.67 5.62 11.52
C TRP A 38 -17.47 5.15 12.36
N PHE A 39 -16.31 5.80 12.22
CA PHE A 39 -15.11 5.41 12.96
C PHE A 39 -15.29 5.47 14.48
N ILE A 40 -15.98 6.51 14.98
CA ILE A 40 -16.29 6.71 16.40
C ILE A 40 -17.33 5.68 16.87
N SER A 41 -18.47 5.60 16.20
CA SER A 41 -19.58 4.71 16.60
C SER A 41 -19.19 3.22 16.52
N TYR A 42 -18.44 2.81 15.49
CA TYR A 42 -18.03 1.42 15.32
C TYR A 42 -17.07 0.92 16.42
N LEU A 43 -16.27 1.83 17.00
CA LEU A 43 -15.26 1.53 18.03
C LEU A 43 -15.71 1.91 19.44
N GLU A 44 -16.93 2.43 19.62
CA GLU A 44 -17.42 2.96 20.90
C GLU A 44 -17.35 1.96 22.06
N LYS A 45 -17.52 0.66 21.76
CA LYS A 45 -17.49 -0.43 22.72
C LYS A 45 -16.08 -0.86 23.09
N ASP A 46 -15.09 -0.51 22.27
CA ASP A 46 -13.69 -0.91 22.46
C ASP A 46 -12.86 0.22 23.07
N ILE A 47 -13.02 1.45 22.56
CA ILE A 47 -12.26 2.63 23.00
C ILE A 47 -13.11 3.90 22.93
N LYS A 48 -12.82 4.85 23.82
CA LYS A 48 -13.42 6.18 23.73
C LYS A 48 -12.68 7.02 22.69
N ILE A 49 -13.42 7.60 21.75
CA ILE A 49 -12.90 8.48 20.71
C ILE A 49 -13.62 9.83 20.79
N VAL A 50 -12.89 10.92 20.59
CA VAL A 50 -13.43 12.28 20.43
C VAL A 50 -12.84 12.92 19.18
N GLU A 51 -13.60 13.77 18.50
CA GLU A 51 -13.13 14.46 17.30
C GLU A 51 -11.99 15.43 17.61
N GLU A 52 -12.20 16.28 18.62
CA GLU A 52 -11.25 17.31 19.01
C GLU A 52 -10.97 17.30 20.51
N LEU A 53 -9.90 17.99 20.89
CA LEU A 53 -9.60 18.22 22.30
C LEU A 53 -10.68 19.14 22.90
N PRO A 54 -11.19 18.84 24.11
CA PRO A 54 -12.23 19.66 24.72
C PRO A 54 -11.72 21.07 25.03
N GLN A 55 -12.55 22.08 24.84
CA GLN A 55 -12.23 23.46 25.21
C GLN A 55 -11.95 23.56 26.71
N ARG A 56 -10.88 24.27 27.08
CA ARG A 56 -10.56 24.65 28.46
C ARG A 56 -10.73 26.15 28.58
N ARG A 57 -11.45 26.61 29.61
CA ARG A 57 -11.84 28.03 29.78
C ARG A 57 -10.64 28.99 29.70
N ASP A 58 -9.45 28.58 30.15
CA ASP A 58 -8.28 29.47 30.23
C ASP A 58 -6.95 28.85 29.74
N GLN A 59 -6.97 27.80 28.91
CA GLN A 59 -5.73 27.09 28.55
C GLN A 59 -5.74 26.49 27.15
N THR A 60 -4.80 26.93 26.30
CA THR A 60 -4.48 26.23 25.05
C THR A 60 -3.84 24.89 25.34
N TRP A 61 -4.35 23.84 24.71
CA TRP A 61 -3.70 22.54 24.76
C TRP A 61 -2.30 22.62 24.16
N ASN A 62 -1.29 22.13 24.89
CA ASN A 62 0.06 21.89 24.37
C ASN A 62 0.42 20.41 24.52
N PRO A 63 -0.03 19.54 23.58
CA PRO A 63 0.22 18.10 23.68
C PRO A 63 1.70 17.77 23.67
N TYR A 64 2.14 16.91 24.60
CA TYR A 64 3.53 16.46 24.61
C TYR A 64 3.80 15.54 23.42
N THR A 65 4.75 15.93 22.57
CA THR A 65 5.10 15.15 21.37
C THR A 65 6.16 14.11 21.70
N MET A 66 5.92 12.85 21.32
CA MET A 66 6.90 11.78 21.47
C MET A 66 6.85 10.77 20.31
N ARG A 67 7.85 9.88 20.29
CA ARG A 67 7.95 8.73 19.39
C ARG A 67 8.13 7.47 20.21
N VAL A 68 7.50 6.39 19.78
CA VAL A 68 7.59 5.06 20.41
C VAL A 68 8.48 4.16 19.56
N PRO A 69 9.27 3.21 20.07
CA PRO A 69 10.08 2.33 19.22
C PRO A 69 9.27 1.58 18.13
N ARG A 70 9.94 1.16 17.05
CA ARG A 70 9.31 0.29 16.04
C ARG A 70 8.99 -1.07 16.65
N LYS A 71 7.90 -1.71 16.20
CA LYS A 71 7.44 -3.03 16.68
C LYS A 71 7.24 -3.12 18.21
N CYS A 72 6.78 -2.03 18.83
CA CYS A 72 6.40 -1.96 20.23
C CYS A 72 5.11 -2.78 20.48
N ASN A 73 5.14 -3.66 21.48
CA ASN A 73 3.97 -4.42 21.96
C ASN A 73 3.24 -3.66 23.08
N GLU A 74 2.15 -4.22 23.58
CA GLU A 74 1.32 -3.67 24.65
C GLU A 74 2.13 -3.24 25.88
N HIS A 75 3.01 -4.09 26.39
CA HIS A 75 3.87 -3.77 27.54
C HIS A 75 4.80 -2.56 27.26
N CYS A 76 5.39 -2.51 26.07
CA CYS A 76 6.23 -1.40 25.64
C CYS A 76 5.43 -0.09 25.53
N TYR A 77 4.17 -0.13 25.08
CA TYR A 77 3.30 1.05 25.08
C TYR A 77 2.95 1.47 26.51
N ILE A 78 2.48 0.56 27.36
CA ILE A 78 2.10 0.86 28.74
C ILE A 78 3.29 1.47 29.50
N SER A 79 4.44 0.80 29.51
CA SER A 79 5.62 1.26 30.26
C SER A 79 6.14 2.64 29.81
N ARG A 80 6.04 2.98 28.52
CA ARG A 80 6.61 4.23 27.98
C ARG A 80 5.60 5.37 27.94
N LEU A 81 4.36 5.06 27.57
CA LEU A 81 3.33 6.06 27.29
C LEU A 81 2.52 6.41 28.54
N LEU A 82 2.18 5.43 29.37
CA LEU A 82 1.31 5.67 30.52
C LEU A 82 1.90 6.69 31.52
N PRO A 83 3.18 6.62 31.92
CA PRO A 83 3.75 7.62 32.85
C PRO A 83 3.73 9.04 32.27
N ILE A 84 3.97 9.16 30.97
CA ILE A 84 3.98 10.44 30.26
C ILE A 84 2.56 10.98 30.12
N LEU A 85 1.60 10.12 29.77
CA LEU A 85 0.19 10.47 29.62
C LEU A 85 -0.43 10.93 30.95
N LEU A 86 -0.10 10.26 32.06
CA LEU A 86 -0.50 10.67 33.41
C LEU A 86 0.06 12.05 33.78
N LYS A 87 1.33 12.32 33.47
CA LYS A 87 2.00 13.59 33.77
C LYS A 87 1.54 14.75 32.88
N LYS A 88 1.36 14.50 31.57
CA LYS A 88 1.14 15.54 30.56
C LYS A 88 -0.32 15.71 30.16
N ARG A 89 -1.19 14.76 30.50
CA ARG A 89 -2.63 14.70 30.18
C ARG A 89 -2.98 14.62 28.68
N ALA A 90 -2.18 15.20 27.79
CA ALA A 90 -2.29 15.04 26.34
C ALA A 90 -0.93 14.69 25.73
N VAL A 91 -0.91 13.64 24.89
CA VAL A 91 0.31 13.13 24.24
C VAL A 91 0.07 12.89 22.76
N GLN A 92 0.91 13.49 21.92
CA GLN A 92 0.92 13.30 20.48
C GLN A 92 2.04 12.33 20.08
N LEU A 93 1.67 11.19 19.53
CA LEU A 93 2.58 10.24 18.90
C LEU A 93 2.78 10.60 17.44
N THR A 94 4.03 10.88 17.07
CA THR A 94 4.44 11.22 15.70
C THR A 94 5.04 10.03 14.95
N LYS A 95 4.93 10.06 13.61
CA LYS A 95 5.46 9.02 12.71
C LYS A 95 5.03 7.62 13.14
N PHE A 96 3.74 7.39 13.33
CA PHE A 96 3.21 6.16 13.96
C PHE A 96 3.22 4.93 13.03
N ASP A 97 3.69 5.10 11.80
CA ASP A 97 3.84 4.03 10.81
C ASP A 97 4.70 2.88 11.35
N TYR A 98 4.22 1.64 11.18
CA TYR A 98 4.94 0.41 11.51
C TYR A 98 5.46 0.31 12.96
N ARG A 99 4.84 1.04 13.91
CA ARG A 99 5.25 1.02 15.32
C ARG A 99 4.63 -0.10 16.15
N LEU A 100 3.44 -0.58 15.80
CA LEU A 100 2.78 -1.67 16.51
C LEU A 100 3.40 -3.03 16.17
N SER A 101 3.70 -3.83 17.20
CA SER A 101 4.18 -5.21 17.05
C SER A 101 3.17 -6.09 16.28
N ASN A 102 3.67 -7.11 15.57
CA ASN A 102 2.82 -8.17 15.03
C ASN A 102 2.45 -9.22 16.09
N LYS A 103 3.22 -9.29 17.19
CA LYS A 103 2.95 -10.14 18.35
C LYS A 103 2.21 -9.28 19.39
N LEU A 104 0.92 -9.53 19.53
CA LEU A 104 -0.01 -8.88 20.45
C LEU A 104 -0.92 -9.97 21.02
N GLU A 105 -1.49 -9.70 22.19
CA GLU A 105 -2.54 -10.55 22.78
C GLU A 105 -3.76 -10.69 21.85
N LEU A 106 -4.50 -11.78 22.02
CA LEU A 106 -5.59 -12.16 21.10
C LEU A 106 -6.64 -11.07 20.93
N ASP A 107 -7.07 -10.44 22.01
CA ASP A 107 -8.13 -9.41 21.93
C ASP A 107 -7.62 -8.13 21.27
N LEU A 108 -6.34 -7.78 21.46
CA LEU A 108 -5.71 -6.68 20.74
C LEU A 108 -5.54 -6.99 19.25
N GLN A 109 -5.31 -8.25 18.87
CA GLN A 109 -5.33 -8.66 17.46
C GLN A 109 -6.72 -8.53 16.86
N LYS A 110 -7.77 -8.99 17.55
CA LYS A 110 -9.17 -8.84 17.10
C LYS A 110 -9.52 -7.36 16.90
N LEU A 111 -9.16 -6.50 17.85
CA LEU A 111 -9.36 -5.05 17.74
C LEU A 111 -8.59 -4.48 16.54
N ARG A 112 -7.32 -4.87 16.36
CA ARG A 112 -6.50 -4.44 15.21
C ARG A 112 -7.16 -4.83 13.88
N CYS A 113 -7.69 -6.04 13.76
CA CYS A 113 -8.40 -6.50 12.58
C CYS A 113 -9.66 -5.67 12.33
N ARG A 114 -10.49 -5.46 13.36
CA ARG A 114 -11.71 -4.63 13.28
C ARG A 114 -11.39 -3.20 12.85
N VAL A 115 -10.34 -2.59 13.41
CA VAL A 115 -9.92 -1.23 13.04
C VAL A 115 -9.48 -1.16 11.58
N ASN A 116 -8.59 -2.06 11.13
CA ASN A 116 -7.98 -1.98 9.80
C ASN A 116 -8.94 -2.34 8.66
N TYR A 117 -9.93 -3.21 8.91
CA TYR A 117 -10.82 -3.69 7.85
C TYR A 117 -12.22 -3.11 7.91
N HIS A 118 -12.72 -2.71 9.08
CA HIS A 118 -14.11 -2.29 9.25
C HIS A 118 -14.29 -0.86 9.76
N ALA A 119 -13.44 -0.38 10.66
CA ALA A 119 -13.61 0.95 11.25
C ALA A 119 -13.21 2.09 10.30
N LEU A 120 -12.24 1.87 9.42
CA LEU A 120 -11.80 2.85 8.42
C LEU A 120 -12.63 2.69 7.14
N LYS A 121 -13.68 3.50 7.01
CA LYS A 121 -14.48 3.62 5.78
C LYS A 121 -14.20 4.96 5.13
N PHE A 122 -14.05 4.97 3.80
CA PHE A 122 -13.93 6.22 3.07
C PHE A 122 -15.21 7.05 3.19
N THR A 123 -15.10 8.36 3.01
CA THR A 123 -16.27 9.25 2.94
C THR A 123 -17.19 8.85 1.80
N LYS A 124 -18.49 9.17 1.94
CA LYS A 124 -19.51 8.89 0.93
C LYS A 124 -19.10 9.37 -0.47
N GLN A 125 -18.55 10.59 -0.56
CA GLN A 125 -18.11 11.17 -1.83
C GLN A 125 -17.02 10.33 -2.53
N ILE A 126 -16.03 9.83 -1.78
CA ILE A 126 -14.98 8.96 -2.32
C ILE A 126 -15.56 7.60 -2.73
N LEU A 127 -16.46 7.03 -1.92
CA LEU A 127 -17.10 5.75 -2.21
C LEU A 127 -17.95 5.81 -3.49
N GLU A 128 -18.76 6.86 -3.66
CA GLU A 128 -19.61 7.04 -4.83
C GLU A 128 -18.79 7.21 -6.11
N MET A 129 -17.76 8.08 -6.08
CA MET A 129 -16.88 8.26 -7.24
C MET A 129 -16.07 6.99 -7.54
N GLY A 130 -15.55 6.31 -6.51
CA GLY A 130 -14.83 5.05 -6.68
C GLY A 130 -15.72 3.95 -7.28
N ALA A 131 -16.96 3.82 -6.81
CA ALA A 131 -17.94 2.89 -7.35
C ALA A 131 -18.27 3.20 -8.82
N GLU A 132 -18.39 4.48 -9.17
CA GLU A 132 -18.62 4.90 -10.55
C GLU A 132 -17.43 4.57 -11.47
N LEU A 133 -16.19 4.75 -11.02
CA LEU A 133 -15.00 4.32 -11.75
C LEU A 133 -14.96 2.80 -11.97
N VAL A 134 -15.29 2.02 -10.93
CA VAL A 134 -15.41 0.56 -11.03
C VAL A 134 -16.48 0.17 -12.04
N ARG A 135 -17.67 0.78 -11.96
CA ARG A 135 -18.76 0.55 -12.91
C ARG A 135 -18.32 0.83 -14.34
N ARG A 136 -17.62 1.94 -14.58
CA ARG A 136 -17.07 2.28 -15.90
C ARG A 136 -16.03 1.28 -16.39
N MET A 137 -15.15 0.79 -15.53
CA MET A 137 -14.25 -0.30 -15.89
C MET A 137 -15.00 -1.57 -16.25
N ARG A 138 -16.03 -1.95 -15.48
CA ARG A 138 -16.87 -3.13 -15.74
C ARG A 138 -17.67 -3.02 -17.04
N MET A 139 -18.06 -1.81 -17.46
CA MET A 139 -18.66 -1.59 -18.79
C MET A 139 -17.67 -1.79 -19.93
N LYS A 140 -16.36 -1.63 -19.71
CA LYS A 140 -15.34 -1.90 -20.72
C LYS A 140 -15.05 -3.40 -20.83
N SER A 141 -15.03 -4.10 -19.71
CA SER A 141 -14.87 -5.55 -19.65
C SER A 141 -15.42 -6.08 -18.34
N GLU A 142 -16.13 -7.21 -18.39
CA GLU A 142 -16.60 -7.92 -17.19
C GLU A 142 -15.43 -8.25 -16.27
N HIS A 143 -14.25 -8.54 -16.82
CA HIS A 143 -13.03 -8.80 -16.07
C HIS A 143 -11.91 -7.84 -16.46
N TYR A 144 -11.28 -7.22 -15.46
CA TYR A 144 -10.15 -6.31 -15.67
C TYR A 144 -9.09 -6.53 -14.61
N ILE A 145 -7.86 -6.16 -14.96
CA ILE A 145 -6.74 -6.11 -14.01
C ILE A 145 -6.43 -4.65 -13.69
N THR A 146 -5.83 -4.45 -12.53
CA THR A 146 -5.34 -3.14 -12.09
C THR A 146 -3.86 -3.21 -11.88
N LEU A 147 -3.13 -2.20 -12.35
CA LEU A 147 -1.71 -2.02 -12.11
C LEU A 147 -1.51 -0.81 -11.21
N HIS A 148 -1.03 -1.01 -9.98
CA HIS A 148 -0.46 0.06 -9.19
C HIS A 148 0.97 0.32 -9.64
N LEU A 149 1.14 1.37 -10.43
CA LEU A 149 2.39 1.79 -11.04
C LEU A 149 3.00 2.93 -10.21
N ARG A 150 3.78 2.54 -9.19
CA ARG A 150 4.55 3.47 -8.37
C ARG A 150 5.90 3.74 -9.04
N PHE A 151 5.89 4.62 -10.04
CA PHE A 151 7.06 5.02 -10.83
C PHE A 151 7.18 6.55 -10.93
N GLU A 152 6.85 7.25 -9.86
CA GLU A 152 6.89 8.71 -9.77
C GLU A 152 8.28 9.21 -9.35
N PRO A 153 8.65 10.47 -9.69
CA PRO A 153 9.98 11.01 -9.43
C PRO A 153 10.47 10.90 -7.99
N ASP A 154 9.55 11.01 -7.03
CA ASP A 154 9.89 10.94 -5.61
C ASP A 154 10.32 9.53 -5.18
N MET A 155 9.65 8.49 -5.68
CA MET A 155 10.04 7.10 -5.44
C MET A 155 11.43 6.83 -6.02
N LEU A 156 11.68 7.32 -7.22
CA LEU A 156 12.97 7.16 -7.88
C LEU A 156 14.07 7.97 -7.19
N ALA A 157 13.76 9.16 -6.67
CA ALA A 157 14.72 9.94 -5.88
C ALA A 157 15.08 9.24 -4.55
N PHE A 158 14.11 8.60 -3.88
CA PHE A 158 14.34 7.86 -2.64
C PHE A 158 15.07 6.52 -2.83
N ASP A 159 14.90 5.86 -3.98
CA ASP A 159 15.59 4.60 -4.33
C ASP A 159 17.02 4.82 -4.89
N VAL A 160 17.60 6.02 -4.73
CA VAL A 160 18.92 6.40 -5.28
C VAL A 160 18.92 6.49 -6.82
N ILE A 161 17.75 6.48 -7.48
CA ILE A 161 17.65 6.51 -8.94
C ILE A 161 17.73 7.95 -9.46
N MET A 162 17.22 8.96 -8.73
CA MET A 162 17.20 10.36 -9.20
C MET A 162 17.55 11.39 -8.12
N VAL A 163 18.83 11.53 -7.77
CA VAL A 163 19.32 12.77 -7.16
C VAL A 163 19.85 13.68 -8.28
N GLU A 164 19.02 14.67 -8.63
CA GLU A 164 19.36 15.92 -9.33
C GLU A 164 19.44 15.96 -10.87
N GLU A 165 18.38 15.58 -11.58
CA GLU A 165 18.09 16.25 -12.86
C GLU A 165 17.31 17.58 -12.68
N THR A 166 16.74 17.83 -11.50
CA THR A 166 15.81 18.95 -11.27
C THR A 166 16.40 20.15 -10.52
N LYS A 167 17.70 20.17 -10.22
CA LYS A 167 18.39 21.39 -9.72
C LYS A 167 19.73 21.57 -10.44
N ARG A 168 19.69 22.37 -11.51
CA ARG A 168 20.75 22.69 -12.49
C ARG A 168 20.87 21.68 -13.62
N GLY A 169 20.55 22.15 -14.82
CA GLY A 169 20.76 21.41 -16.05
C GLY A 169 22.22 21.06 -16.27
N ARG A 170 22.42 19.90 -16.91
CA ARG A 170 23.70 19.34 -17.39
C ARG A 170 24.70 19.06 -16.25
N THR A 171 25.51 18.00 -16.43
CA THR A 171 26.77 17.74 -15.70
C THR A 171 26.72 16.81 -14.47
N TRP A 172 26.39 15.52 -14.67
CA TRP A 172 27.04 14.43 -13.90
C TRP A 172 27.58 13.28 -14.77
N GLN A 173 27.09 13.11 -16.00
CA GLN A 173 27.74 12.25 -17.00
C GLN A 173 29.20 12.65 -17.28
N ASN A 174 29.60 13.89 -16.95
CA ASN A 174 30.96 14.41 -17.10
C ASN A 174 31.73 14.57 -15.77
N SER A 175 31.20 14.08 -14.64
CA SER A 175 31.81 14.31 -13.32
C SER A 175 32.52 13.06 -12.79
N GLY A 176 33.68 12.77 -13.37
CA GLY A 176 34.73 11.90 -12.81
C GLY A 176 34.26 10.65 -12.03
N GLU A 177 34.75 10.51 -10.79
CA GLU A 177 34.51 9.35 -9.92
C GLU A 177 33.12 9.33 -9.25
N GLY A 178 32.52 10.49 -9.01
CA GLY A 178 31.22 10.62 -8.34
C GLY A 178 30.06 10.05 -9.17
N GLY A 179 30.05 10.28 -10.48
CA GLY A 179 29.04 9.70 -11.39
C GLY A 179 29.14 8.17 -11.51
N LYS A 180 30.37 7.62 -11.51
CA LYS A 180 30.61 6.17 -11.54
C LYS A 180 30.14 5.47 -10.26
N LEU A 181 30.38 6.09 -9.10
CA LEU A 181 29.91 5.56 -7.81
C LEU A 181 28.38 5.51 -7.75
N TYR A 182 27.70 6.53 -8.27
CA TYR A 182 26.24 6.63 -8.30
C TYR A 182 25.58 5.56 -9.21
N ILE A 183 26.10 5.37 -10.43
CA ILE A 183 25.64 4.31 -11.35
C ILE A 183 25.83 2.92 -10.71
N THR A 184 26.95 2.71 -10.02
CA THR A 184 27.25 1.46 -9.31
C THR A 184 26.23 1.19 -8.20
N LEU A 185 25.79 2.23 -7.47
CA LEU A 185 24.75 2.11 -6.44
C LEU A 185 23.39 1.76 -7.04
N ILE A 186 22.97 2.39 -8.14
CA ILE A 186 21.70 2.06 -8.81
C ILE A 186 21.68 0.61 -9.26
N HIS A 187 22.74 0.16 -9.94
CA HIS A 187 22.84 -1.25 -10.36
C HIS A 187 22.81 -2.20 -9.16
N ARG A 188 23.42 -1.83 -8.04
CA ARG A 188 23.38 -2.61 -6.81
C ARG A 188 21.96 -2.71 -6.24
N GLU A 189 21.25 -1.60 -6.10
CA GLU A 189 19.89 -1.58 -5.54
C GLU A 189 18.91 -2.34 -6.45
N ARG A 190 19.06 -2.19 -7.77
CA ARG A 190 18.30 -2.94 -8.78
C ARG A 190 18.56 -4.45 -8.70
N ARG A 191 19.83 -4.86 -8.55
CA ARG A 191 20.21 -6.27 -8.29
C ARG A 191 19.64 -6.82 -6.98
N GLN A 192 19.41 -5.97 -5.99
CA GLN A 192 18.75 -6.36 -4.74
C GLN A 192 17.22 -6.39 -4.85
N GLY A 193 16.65 -6.02 -6.00
CA GLY A 193 15.21 -5.96 -6.23
C GLY A 193 14.51 -4.84 -5.47
N ARG A 194 15.25 -3.77 -5.13
CA ARG A 194 14.71 -2.62 -4.40
C ARG A 194 14.07 -1.60 -5.32
N CYS A 195 14.56 -1.48 -6.55
CA CYS A 195 13.97 -0.61 -7.55
C CYS A 195 12.62 -1.15 -8.06
N PRO A 196 11.65 -0.27 -8.35
CA PRO A 196 10.45 -0.66 -9.07
C PRO A 196 10.77 -1.14 -10.47
N LEU A 197 9.95 -2.05 -11.00
CA LEU A 197 9.95 -2.34 -12.43
C LEU A 197 9.48 -1.11 -13.23
N THR A 198 10.09 -0.89 -14.39
CA THR A 198 9.63 0.14 -15.33
C THR A 198 8.28 -0.25 -15.95
N PRO A 199 7.52 0.69 -16.55
CA PRO A 199 6.30 0.35 -17.26
C PRO A 199 6.50 -0.71 -18.36
N GLU A 200 7.60 -0.63 -19.11
CA GLU A 200 7.96 -1.66 -20.11
C GLU A 200 8.15 -3.04 -19.45
N GLU A 201 8.92 -3.11 -18.37
CA GLU A 201 9.21 -4.37 -17.67
C GLU A 201 7.96 -5.01 -17.07
N VAL A 202 7.07 -4.20 -16.49
CA VAL A 202 5.76 -4.70 -16.02
C VAL A 202 4.93 -5.20 -17.18
N GLY A 203 4.93 -4.49 -18.31
CA GLY A 203 4.24 -4.93 -19.52
C GLY A 203 4.75 -6.28 -20.01
N LEU A 204 6.08 -6.45 -20.11
CA LEU A 204 6.72 -7.71 -20.50
C LEU A 204 6.42 -8.83 -19.51
N LEU A 205 6.43 -8.55 -18.20
CA LEU A 205 6.03 -9.50 -17.16
C LEU A 205 4.59 -9.99 -17.40
N LEU A 206 3.63 -9.08 -17.61
CA LEU A 206 2.24 -9.44 -17.86
C LEU A 206 2.08 -10.29 -19.12
N ARG A 207 2.75 -9.92 -20.22
CA ARG A 207 2.75 -10.69 -21.46
C ARG A 207 3.31 -12.10 -21.24
N ALA A 208 4.40 -12.24 -20.49
CA ALA A 208 5.01 -13.54 -20.17
C ALA A 208 4.13 -14.40 -19.25
N LEU A 209 3.30 -13.78 -18.39
CA LEU A 209 2.32 -14.46 -17.55
C LEU A 209 1.05 -14.88 -18.31
N GLY A 210 0.92 -14.52 -19.58
CA GLY A 210 -0.19 -14.93 -20.45
C GLY A 210 -1.29 -13.88 -20.62
N TYR A 211 -1.10 -12.64 -20.18
CA TYR A 211 -2.06 -11.57 -20.47
C TYR A 211 -1.93 -11.12 -21.93
N TYR A 212 -3.06 -11.09 -22.62
CA TYR A 212 -3.16 -10.75 -24.05
C TYR A 212 -3.31 -9.25 -24.27
N ARG A 213 -3.22 -8.81 -25.53
CA ARG A 213 -3.24 -7.38 -25.90
C ARG A 213 -4.59 -6.73 -25.57
N GLU A 214 -5.64 -7.55 -25.61
CA GLU A 214 -7.04 -7.20 -25.39
C GLU A 214 -7.35 -7.03 -23.90
N THR A 215 -6.43 -7.39 -22.99
CA THR A 215 -6.61 -7.23 -21.55
C THR A 215 -6.88 -5.78 -21.20
N HIS A 216 -7.98 -5.52 -20.49
CA HIS A 216 -8.30 -4.20 -19.96
C HIS A 216 -7.53 -3.95 -18.67
N ILE A 217 -6.70 -2.90 -18.66
CA ILE A 217 -5.85 -2.52 -17.54
C ILE A 217 -6.26 -1.15 -17.04
N PHE A 218 -6.62 -1.06 -15.76
CA PHE A 218 -6.66 0.21 -15.04
C PHE A 218 -5.30 0.47 -14.38
N VAL A 219 -4.69 1.62 -14.64
CA VAL A 219 -3.41 2.02 -14.05
C VAL A 219 -3.64 3.07 -12.98
N ALA A 220 -3.33 2.67 -11.74
CA ALA A 220 -3.27 3.53 -10.57
C ALA A 220 -1.84 4.08 -10.43
N SER A 221 -1.67 5.35 -10.73
CA SER A 221 -0.40 6.07 -10.56
C SER A 221 -0.62 7.55 -10.26
N GLY A 222 0.38 8.17 -9.64
CA GLY A 222 0.58 9.62 -9.71
C GLY A 222 1.26 10.05 -11.01
N GLU A 223 2.04 11.12 -10.95
CA GLU A 223 2.85 11.61 -12.07
C GLU A 223 4.00 10.63 -12.38
N VAL A 224 3.89 9.88 -13.48
CA VAL A 224 4.88 8.90 -13.89
C VAL A 224 6.14 9.60 -14.39
N TYR A 225 7.31 9.17 -13.90
CA TYR A 225 8.60 9.70 -14.34
C TYR A 225 8.82 9.46 -15.84
N GLY A 226 9.19 10.53 -16.56
CA GLY A 226 9.31 10.55 -18.02
C GLY A 226 7.97 10.53 -18.78
N GLY A 227 6.85 10.60 -18.07
CA GLY A 227 5.50 10.80 -18.63
C GLY A 227 5.12 9.78 -19.70
N GLU A 228 4.53 10.29 -20.78
CA GLU A 228 4.02 9.48 -21.89
C GLU A 228 5.10 8.66 -22.60
N THR A 229 6.34 9.16 -22.68
CA THR A 229 7.46 8.41 -23.29
C THR A 229 7.73 7.12 -22.53
N THR A 230 7.71 7.16 -21.19
CA THR A 230 7.93 5.97 -20.35
C THR A 230 6.73 5.04 -20.36
N LEU A 231 5.50 5.57 -20.51
CA LEU A 231 4.27 4.78 -20.59
C LEU A 231 4.03 4.14 -21.96
N ALA A 232 4.60 4.69 -23.03
CA ALA A 232 4.34 4.26 -24.41
C ALA A 232 4.57 2.74 -24.64
N PRO A 233 5.65 2.11 -24.15
CA PRO A 233 5.83 0.66 -24.31
C PRO A 233 4.72 -0.16 -23.63
N LEU A 234 4.27 0.26 -22.45
CA LEU A 234 3.18 -0.41 -21.73
C LEU A 234 1.86 -0.28 -22.50
N LYS A 235 1.54 0.92 -23.02
CA LYS A 235 0.35 1.17 -23.85
C LYS A 235 0.39 0.41 -25.17
N ALA A 236 1.59 0.22 -25.76
CA ALA A 236 1.75 -0.58 -26.98
C ALA A 236 1.44 -2.07 -26.73
N LEU A 237 1.86 -2.61 -25.58
CA LEU A 237 1.56 -3.99 -25.18
C LEU A 237 0.09 -4.20 -24.78
N PHE A 238 -0.53 -3.17 -24.18
CA PHE A 238 -1.91 -3.20 -23.69
C PHE A 238 -2.66 -1.91 -24.06
N PRO A 239 -3.23 -1.83 -25.28
CA PRO A 239 -3.95 -0.65 -25.75
C PRO A 239 -5.24 -0.35 -24.98
N ASN A 240 -5.85 -1.34 -24.34
CA ASN A 240 -7.00 -1.16 -23.44
C ASN A 240 -6.55 -0.62 -22.07
N PHE A 241 -5.91 0.55 -22.11
CA PHE A 241 -5.30 1.23 -20.98
C PHE A 241 -6.22 2.34 -20.46
N TYR A 242 -6.53 2.30 -19.16
CA TYR A 242 -7.42 3.26 -18.50
C TYR A 242 -6.75 3.81 -17.25
N SER A 243 -7.05 5.06 -16.92
CA SER A 243 -6.73 5.68 -15.63
C SER A 243 -7.99 6.34 -15.08
N LYS A 244 -7.96 6.77 -13.82
CA LYS A 244 -9.04 7.59 -13.24
C LYS A 244 -9.35 8.82 -14.10
N ASP A 245 -8.32 9.49 -14.64
CA ASP A 245 -8.46 10.69 -15.48
C ASP A 245 -9.13 10.40 -16.82
N ILE A 246 -8.87 9.22 -17.42
CA ILE A 246 -9.51 8.79 -18.67
C ILE A 246 -10.98 8.41 -18.42
N LEU A 247 -11.26 7.77 -17.30
CA LEU A 247 -12.60 7.26 -16.98
C LEU A 247 -13.53 8.34 -16.44
N ALA A 248 -13.03 9.30 -15.70
CA ALA A 248 -13.80 10.39 -15.13
C ALA A 248 -13.99 11.52 -16.14
N LYS A 249 -15.23 11.98 -16.32
CA LYS A 249 -15.58 12.99 -17.34
C LYS A 249 -15.62 14.39 -16.73
N GLY A 250 -14.52 14.78 -16.08
CA GLY A 250 -14.42 16.05 -15.33
C GLY A 250 -14.92 16.00 -13.89
N GLU A 251 -15.30 14.81 -13.40
CA GLU A 251 -15.85 14.60 -12.05
C GLU A 251 -14.77 14.53 -10.95
N LEU A 252 -13.49 14.62 -11.32
CA LEU A 252 -12.37 14.52 -10.37
C LEU A 252 -12.02 15.84 -9.68
N GLU A 253 -12.61 16.96 -10.11
CA GLU A 253 -12.31 18.30 -9.56
C GLU A 253 -12.37 18.36 -8.02
N PRO A 254 -13.34 17.72 -7.33
CA PRO A 254 -13.39 17.75 -5.86
C PRO A 254 -12.24 17.02 -5.16
N PHE A 255 -11.47 16.21 -5.91
CA PHE A 255 -10.39 15.36 -5.39
C PHE A 255 -9.02 15.78 -5.91
N SER A 256 -8.92 16.42 -7.07
CA SER A 256 -7.66 16.65 -7.80
C SER A 256 -6.64 17.49 -7.04
N GLY A 257 -7.08 18.33 -6.09
CA GLY A 257 -6.19 19.08 -5.19
C GLY A 257 -5.57 18.25 -4.06
N PHE A 258 -5.95 16.97 -3.90
CA PHE A 258 -5.65 16.16 -2.73
C PHE A 258 -5.16 14.76 -3.15
N SER A 259 -3.85 14.54 -3.13
CA SER A 259 -3.23 13.28 -3.55
C SER A 259 -3.76 12.04 -2.82
N SER A 260 -4.10 12.17 -1.54
CA SER A 260 -4.65 11.11 -0.68
C SER A 260 -6.08 10.76 -1.06
N ARG A 261 -6.89 11.74 -1.47
CA ARG A 261 -8.25 11.50 -1.96
C ARG A 261 -8.21 10.84 -3.35
N MET A 262 -7.31 11.29 -4.22
CA MET A 262 -7.06 10.65 -5.52
C MET A 262 -6.57 9.20 -5.35
N ALA A 263 -5.66 8.95 -4.41
CA ALA A 263 -5.19 7.60 -4.09
C ALA A 263 -6.30 6.71 -3.50
N ALA A 264 -7.27 7.29 -2.77
CA ALA A 264 -8.42 6.54 -2.27
C ALA A 264 -9.33 6.05 -3.42
N LEU A 265 -9.49 6.83 -4.49
CA LEU A 265 -10.21 6.38 -5.69
C LEU A 265 -9.48 5.22 -6.37
N ASP A 266 -8.16 5.36 -6.57
CA ASP A 266 -7.31 4.29 -7.11
C ASP A 266 -7.40 3.02 -6.23
N PHE A 267 -7.44 3.18 -4.90
CA PHE A 267 -7.57 2.08 -3.95
C PHE A 267 -8.85 1.28 -4.18
N ILE A 268 -10.00 1.95 -4.34
CA ILE A 268 -11.28 1.29 -4.57
C ILE A 268 -11.25 0.49 -5.88
N VAL A 269 -10.78 1.10 -6.97
CA VAL A 269 -10.73 0.42 -8.28
C VAL A 269 -9.80 -0.79 -8.25
N CYS A 270 -8.67 -0.69 -7.54
CA CYS A 270 -7.72 -1.79 -7.34
C CYS A 270 -8.27 -2.91 -6.45
N ASP A 271 -9.04 -2.59 -5.41
CA ASP A 271 -9.66 -3.60 -4.53
C ASP A 271 -10.74 -4.41 -5.27
N GLU A 272 -11.46 -3.76 -6.19
CA GLU A 272 -12.54 -4.38 -6.95
C GLU A 272 -12.10 -5.20 -8.15
N SER A 273 -10.86 -5.05 -8.64
CA SER A 273 -10.37 -5.77 -9.82
C SER A 273 -10.24 -7.28 -9.61
N ASN A 274 -10.24 -8.04 -10.71
CA ASN A 274 -10.05 -9.49 -10.68
C ASN A 274 -8.62 -9.84 -10.24
N VAL A 275 -7.63 -9.12 -10.78
CA VAL A 275 -6.23 -9.27 -10.41
C VAL A 275 -5.62 -7.90 -10.16
N PHE A 276 -5.01 -7.75 -8.99
CA PHE A 276 -4.24 -6.57 -8.65
C PHE A 276 -2.77 -6.84 -8.92
N VAL A 277 -2.10 -5.95 -9.64
CA VAL A 277 -0.70 -6.08 -10.05
C VAL A 277 0.06 -4.88 -9.55
N THR A 278 1.30 -5.07 -9.13
CA THR A 278 2.16 -3.98 -8.66
C THR A 278 3.50 -3.99 -9.39
N ASN A 279 4.12 -2.82 -9.56
CA ASN A 279 5.49 -2.72 -10.06
C ASN A 279 6.55 -2.75 -8.94
N ASN A 280 6.10 -2.61 -7.69
CA ASN A 280 6.91 -2.70 -6.46
C ASN A 280 6.04 -3.09 -5.26
N ASN A 281 6.63 -3.24 -4.07
CA ASN A 281 5.91 -3.63 -2.84
C ASN A 281 5.81 -2.51 -1.79
N VAL A 282 5.20 -1.38 -2.19
CA VAL A 282 4.99 -0.19 -1.32
C VAL A 282 3.78 -0.32 -0.40
N ASN A 283 3.51 0.71 0.42
CA ASN A 283 2.47 0.67 1.45
C ASN A 283 1.07 0.35 0.90
N MET A 284 0.66 1.00 -0.20
CA MET A 284 -0.64 0.75 -0.82
C MET A 284 -0.74 -0.69 -1.33
N ALA A 285 0.32 -1.19 -1.98
CA ALA A 285 0.40 -2.59 -2.42
C ALA A 285 0.18 -3.57 -1.26
N LYS A 286 0.85 -3.34 -0.12
CA LYS A 286 0.70 -4.16 1.09
C LYS A 286 -0.73 -4.13 1.62
N ILE A 287 -1.29 -2.94 1.83
CA ILE A 287 -2.64 -2.77 2.39
C ILE A 287 -3.69 -3.45 1.49
N LEU A 288 -3.63 -3.24 0.18
CA LEU A 288 -4.53 -3.90 -0.78
C LEU A 288 -4.35 -5.41 -0.78
N THR A 289 -3.12 -5.91 -0.70
CA THR A 289 -2.86 -7.36 -0.62
C THR A 289 -3.55 -7.98 0.61
N GLY A 290 -3.42 -7.37 1.79
CA GLY A 290 -4.09 -7.90 2.98
C GLY A 290 -5.61 -7.75 2.94
N ARG A 291 -6.11 -6.61 2.41
CA ARG A 291 -7.55 -6.38 2.23
C ARG A 291 -8.18 -7.41 1.30
N ARG A 292 -7.55 -7.66 0.15
CA ARG A 292 -7.95 -8.68 -0.83
C ARG A 292 -7.79 -10.11 -0.32
N ARG A 293 -7.05 -10.34 0.78
CA ARG A 293 -7.06 -11.63 1.50
C ARG A 293 -8.20 -11.72 2.51
N TYR A 294 -8.53 -10.61 3.16
CA TYR A 294 -9.52 -10.54 4.23
C TYR A 294 -10.97 -10.61 3.72
N PHE A 295 -11.33 -9.84 2.69
CA PHE A 295 -12.70 -9.72 2.17
C PHE A 295 -13.08 -10.76 1.09
N GLY A 296 -12.46 -11.94 1.13
CA GLY A 296 -12.59 -12.95 0.07
C GLY A 296 -11.42 -12.85 -0.88
N HIS A 297 -10.62 -13.91 -0.91
CA HIS A 297 -9.32 -13.93 -1.57
C HIS A 297 -9.40 -13.56 -3.06
N LYS A 298 -8.79 -12.43 -3.43
CA LYS A 298 -8.54 -12.05 -4.84
C LYS A 298 -7.02 -11.99 -5.12
N PRO A 299 -6.53 -12.53 -6.25
CA PRO A 299 -5.10 -12.57 -6.54
C PRO A 299 -4.44 -11.18 -6.56
N THR A 300 -3.22 -11.12 -6.02
CA THR A 300 -2.33 -9.96 -6.10
C THR A 300 -0.96 -10.39 -6.61
N ILE A 301 -0.60 -9.98 -7.82
CA ILE A 301 0.69 -10.25 -8.45
C ILE A 301 1.66 -9.15 -8.05
N ARG A 302 2.77 -9.55 -7.44
CA ARG A 302 3.89 -8.66 -7.12
C ARG A 302 5.15 -9.14 -7.86
N PRO A 303 6.11 -8.25 -8.16
CA PRO A 303 7.30 -8.67 -8.89
C PRO A 303 8.27 -9.38 -7.94
N ASN A 304 8.83 -10.51 -8.37
CA ASN A 304 10.05 -11.07 -7.77
C ASN A 304 11.26 -10.29 -8.28
N SER A 305 11.34 -8.99 -7.96
CA SER A 305 12.25 -8.03 -8.58
C SER A 305 13.71 -8.49 -8.56
N LYS A 306 14.13 -9.17 -7.48
CA LYS A 306 15.49 -9.70 -7.33
C LYS A 306 15.85 -10.72 -8.41
N ASN A 307 14.92 -11.60 -8.79
CA ASN A 307 15.14 -12.61 -9.81
C ASN A 307 14.83 -12.09 -11.21
N LEU A 308 13.81 -11.23 -11.33
CA LEU A 308 13.36 -10.69 -12.63
C LEU A 308 14.36 -9.73 -13.26
N TYR A 309 15.09 -8.93 -12.48
CA TYR A 309 16.02 -7.93 -13.02
C TYR A 309 17.01 -8.51 -14.03
N ARG A 310 17.62 -9.68 -13.71
CA ARG A 310 18.59 -10.32 -14.62
C ARG A 310 17.96 -10.77 -15.93
N LEU A 311 16.68 -11.16 -15.90
CA LEU A 311 15.96 -11.59 -17.09
C LEU A 311 15.65 -10.39 -17.99
N PHE A 312 15.32 -9.22 -17.41
CA PHE A 312 15.09 -8.01 -18.19
C PHE A 312 16.37 -7.46 -18.82
N ASP A 313 17.50 -7.47 -18.10
CA ASP A 313 18.81 -7.07 -18.64
C ASP A 313 19.25 -8.02 -19.78
N GLY A 314 19.02 -9.32 -19.63
CA GLY A 314 19.41 -10.35 -20.61
C GLY A 314 18.38 -10.61 -21.72
N ARG A 315 17.28 -9.86 -21.78
CA ARG A 315 16.11 -10.20 -22.63
C ARG A 315 16.42 -10.29 -24.12
N ASN A 316 17.40 -9.53 -24.60
CA ASN A 316 17.80 -9.52 -26.02
C ASN A 316 18.67 -10.71 -26.41
N ASN A 317 19.13 -11.51 -25.44
CA ASN A 317 20.02 -12.65 -25.65
C ASN A 317 19.26 -13.99 -25.68
N MET A 318 17.94 -13.97 -25.65
CA MET A 318 17.09 -15.17 -25.62
C MET A 318 15.82 -14.97 -26.44
N THR A 319 15.20 -16.07 -26.85
CA THR A 319 13.92 -16.04 -27.56
C THR A 319 12.78 -15.67 -26.60
N TRP A 320 11.63 -15.21 -27.15
CA TRP A 320 10.44 -14.93 -26.35
C TRP A 320 9.93 -16.16 -25.57
N VAL A 321 10.04 -17.36 -26.16
CA VAL A 321 9.60 -18.61 -25.54
C VAL A 321 10.45 -18.91 -24.30
N GLU A 322 11.77 -18.76 -24.41
CA GLU A 322 12.69 -18.93 -23.29
C GLU A 322 12.48 -17.86 -22.22
N PHE A 323 12.42 -16.59 -22.62
CA PHE A 323 12.17 -15.46 -21.72
C PHE A 323 10.89 -15.65 -20.91
N SER A 324 9.77 -15.94 -21.59
CA SER A 324 8.47 -16.12 -20.93
C SER A 324 8.44 -17.34 -20.01
N SER A 325 9.15 -18.43 -20.35
CA SER A 325 9.31 -19.60 -19.48
C SER A 325 10.09 -19.26 -18.20
N LEU A 326 11.20 -18.52 -18.32
CA LEU A 326 12.03 -18.10 -17.20
C LEU A 326 11.31 -17.09 -16.28
N ILE A 327 10.54 -16.16 -16.85
CA ILE A 327 9.69 -15.23 -16.09
C ILE A 327 8.66 -16.01 -15.27
N ARG A 328 7.91 -16.94 -15.89
CA ARG A 328 6.91 -17.76 -15.19
C ARG A 328 7.51 -18.58 -14.07
N THR A 329 8.70 -19.15 -14.30
CA THR A 329 9.42 -19.91 -13.27
C THR A 329 9.87 -19.01 -12.12
N SER A 330 10.42 -17.84 -12.43
CA SER A 330 10.91 -16.87 -11.43
C SER A 330 9.79 -16.24 -10.61
N GLN A 331 8.56 -16.19 -11.14
CA GLN A 331 7.40 -15.61 -10.47
C GLN A 331 6.63 -16.58 -9.57
N ARG A 332 7.01 -17.86 -9.52
CA ARG A 332 6.40 -18.81 -8.57
C ARG A 332 6.51 -18.28 -7.13
N GLY A 333 5.38 -18.23 -6.43
CA GLY A 333 5.31 -17.67 -5.07
C GLY A 333 5.18 -16.14 -4.99
N PHE A 334 4.88 -15.47 -6.11
CA PHE A 334 4.61 -14.03 -6.19
C PHE A 334 3.34 -13.72 -7.01
N MET A 335 2.52 -14.74 -7.24
CA MET A 335 1.30 -14.69 -8.06
C MET A 335 0.04 -14.41 -7.23
N GLY A 336 0.19 -14.23 -5.92
CA GLY A 336 -0.92 -13.92 -5.02
C GLY A 336 -1.68 -15.16 -4.56
N ALA A 337 -1.01 -16.29 -4.36
CA ALA A 337 -1.67 -17.50 -3.87
C ALA A 337 -2.25 -17.31 -2.45
N PRO A 338 -3.34 -18.01 -2.09
CA PRO A 338 -3.99 -17.87 -0.78
C PRO A 338 -3.04 -18.04 0.41
N LYS A 339 -2.08 -18.97 0.31
CA LYS A 339 -1.08 -19.26 1.35
C LYS A 339 0.35 -18.93 0.90
N GLU A 340 0.51 -17.94 0.02
CA GLU A 340 1.84 -17.50 -0.48
C GLU A 340 2.81 -17.14 0.65
N ILE A 341 2.32 -16.44 1.69
CA ILE A 341 3.10 -16.07 2.86
C ILE A 341 2.60 -16.89 4.05
N ARG A 342 3.52 -17.59 4.73
CA ARG A 342 3.18 -18.38 5.91
C ARG A 342 2.62 -17.49 7.04
N PRO A 343 1.65 -17.97 7.84
CA PRO A 343 1.21 -17.25 9.04
C PRO A 343 2.40 -16.84 9.92
N GLY A 344 2.36 -15.60 10.43
CA GLY A 344 3.44 -15.03 11.25
C GLY A 344 4.65 -14.50 10.47
N MET A 345 4.73 -14.75 9.17
CA MET A 345 5.73 -14.14 8.28
C MET A 345 5.16 -12.92 7.55
N GLY A 346 6.03 -11.97 7.22
CA GLY A 346 5.67 -10.74 6.52
C GLY A 346 5.17 -9.62 7.43
N VAL A 347 4.60 -8.58 6.82
CA VAL A 347 3.98 -7.46 7.53
C VAL A 347 2.48 -7.68 7.65
N PHE A 348 1.88 -7.29 8.78
CA PHE A 348 0.45 -7.48 9.04
C PHE A 348 -0.44 -6.98 7.90
N HIS A 349 -0.14 -5.80 7.35
CA HIS A 349 -0.98 -5.19 6.31
C HIS A 349 -1.02 -6.03 5.02
N GLU A 350 0.03 -6.79 4.72
CA GLU A 350 0.14 -7.64 3.53
C GLU A 350 -0.35 -9.07 3.80
N ASN A 351 -0.14 -9.56 5.02
CA ASN A 351 -0.51 -10.89 5.47
C ASN A 351 -1.20 -10.83 6.85
N PRO A 352 -2.50 -10.49 6.91
CA PRO A 352 -3.25 -10.37 8.16
C PRO A 352 -3.72 -11.74 8.66
N SER A 353 -2.80 -12.69 8.81
CA SER A 353 -3.15 -14.08 9.15
C SER A 353 -3.90 -14.21 10.48
N SER A 354 -3.70 -13.28 11.42
CA SER A 354 -4.45 -13.22 12.68
C SER A 354 -5.91 -12.78 12.51
N CYS A 355 -6.28 -12.24 11.36
CA CYS A 355 -7.63 -11.76 11.05
C CYS A 355 -8.45 -12.75 10.22
N ILE A 356 -7.83 -13.81 9.70
CA ILE A 356 -8.46 -14.76 8.79
C ILE A 356 -8.69 -16.05 9.55
N CYS A 357 -9.95 -16.46 9.66
CA CYS A 357 -10.30 -17.74 10.29
C CYS A 357 -9.71 -18.90 9.49
N GLU A 358 -9.08 -19.84 10.18
CA GLU A 358 -8.75 -21.12 9.55
C GLU A 358 -10.02 -21.95 9.41
N ASN A 359 -10.26 -22.52 8.23
CA ASN A 359 -11.32 -23.50 8.08
C ASN A 359 -10.92 -24.77 8.87
N PRO A 360 -11.67 -25.18 9.92
CA PRO A 360 -11.37 -26.38 10.70
C PRO A 360 -11.30 -27.64 9.82
N ASP A 361 -12.14 -27.72 8.79
CA ASP A 361 -12.26 -28.87 7.89
C ASP A 361 -11.08 -29.03 6.94
N ALA A 362 -10.28 -27.97 6.75
CA ALA A 362 -9.07 -28.04 5.95
C ALA A 362 -7.93 -28.80 6.66
N ARG A 363 -8.01 -29.02 7.98
CA ARG A 363 -7.02 -29.81 8.74
C ARG A 363 -7.33 -31.32 8.67
N THR A 364 -8.60 -31.71 8.62
CA THR A 364 -9.04 -33.11 8.52
C THR A 364 -8.61 -33.75 7.19
N ASN A 365 -8.64 -32.99 6.10
CA ASN A 365 -8.23 -33.48 4.77
C ASN A 365 -6.72 -33.63 4.57
N VAL A 366 -5.89 -33.07 5.46
CA VAL A 366 -4.42 -33.27 5.40
C VAL A 366 -4.00 -34.52 6.18
N VAL A 367 -4.74 -34.87 7.23
CA VAL A 367 -4.48 -36.07 8.04
C VAL A 367 -4.98 -37.35 7.31
N SER A 368 -6.05 -37.25 6.52
CA SER A 368 -6.60 -38.40 5.78
C SER A 368 -5.76 -38.83 4.58
N VAL A 369 -4.88 -37.98 4.04
CA VAL A 369 -3.98 -38.35 2.91
C VAL A 369 -2.68 -39.02 3.40
N GLN A 370 -2.36 -38.95 4.70
CA GLN A 370 -1.16 -39.58 5.27
C GLN A 370 -1.40 -40.97 5.92
N LYS A 371 -2.60 -41.52 5.81
CA LYS A 371 -2.90 -42.90 6.23
C LYS A 371 -3.56 -43.68 5.10
N SER A 372 -2.74 -44.18 4.18
CA SER A 372 -3.03 -45.44 3.47
C SER A 372 -2.09 -46.49 4.09
N PRO A 373 -2.60 -47.55 4.75
CA PRO A 373 -1.77 -48.66 5.20
C PRO A 373 -1.51 -49.66 4.06
N ASP A 374 -0.28 -50.15 4.06
CA ASP A 374 0.33 -51.34 3.43
C ASP A 374 0.23 -51.56 1.91
#